data_AF-Q6JJ58-F1
#
_entry.id   AF-Q6JJ58-F1
#
_cell.length_a   1.000
_cell.length_b   1.000
_cell.length_c   1.000
_cell.angle_alpha   90.00
_cell.angle_beta   90.00
_cell.angle_gamma   90.00
#
_symmetry.space_group_name_H-M   'P 1'
#
loop_
_entity.id
_entity.type
_entity.pdbx_description
1 polymer ?
#
loop_
_entity_poly.entity_id
_entity_poly.type
_entity_poly.pdbx_seq_one_letter_code
_entity_poly.pdbx_strand_id
1 'polypeptide(L)'
;MSTSKRRSASKRKTSAGATSDPKSAAAANSLLSNKVFSKEDEINLLKALLESTTDPTVSLPLGHHVSETQIAAKIKRMKERYHKLAKSKSRIKTAHDEEVYQIARLIWGKQAKKPAPLMVKISETTAEETSPEIEKLPDGEDLGENAEKENGDATGEVDLGAFPYLVEQMAVNFTGNDMYLMGLRQLGSRKLEGMNEQWKGLMEEEAEFIAKKAQFYQELKAALAFKN
;
A
#
# COMPACT_ATOMS: atom_id res chain seq x y z
N MET A 1 43.50 -45.49 39.20
CA MET A 1 43.86 -44.05 39.17
C MET A 1 42.54 -43.28 39.17
N SER A 2 42.08 -42.57 40.21
CA SER A 2 42.76 -41.62 41.12
C SER A 2 43.55 -40.56 40.34
N THR A 3 43.31 -39.24 40.41
CA THR A 3 42.33 -38.42 41.15
C THR A 3 41.77 -37.33 40.18
N SER A 4 41.04 -36.24 40.50
CA SER A 4 40.77 -35.51 41.75
C SER A 4 39.50 -34.63 41.66
N LYS A 5 39.32 -33.71 42.63
CA LYS A 5 38.21 -32.77 42.81
C LYS A 5 38.76 -31.42 43.30
N ARG A 6 38.37 -30.27 42.72
CA ARG A 6 38.65 -28.97 43.35
C ARG A 6 37.56 -27.91 43.13
N ARG A 7 37.15 -27.29 44.23
CA ARG A 7 36.20 -26.19 44.34
C ARG A 7 36.99 -24.89 44.46
N SER A 8 36.48 -23.78 43.92
CA SER A 8 36.91 -22.43 44.28
C SER A 8 35.69 -21.51 44.36
N ALA A 9 35.24 -21.24 45.59
CA ALA A 9 34.40 -20.09 45.88
C ALA A 9 35.27 -19.05 46.60
N SER A 10 35.18 -17.77 46.21
CA SER A 10 35.77 -16.68 46.97
C SER A 10 34.82 -15.48 47.01
N LYS A 11 35.09 -14.55 47.93
CA LYS A 11 34.05 -13.88 48.73
C LYS A 11 34.28 -12.36 48.72
N ARG A 12 33.19 -11.60 48.55
CA ARG A 12 32.94 -10.20 48.97
C ARG A 12 34.11 -9.19 48.94
N LYS A 13 33.87 -8.03 48.32
CA LYS A 13 34.15 -6.75 49.02
C LYS A 13 33.16 -5.65 48.64
N THR A 14 32.73 -4.91 49.66
CA THR A 14 31.85 -3.73 49.58
C THR A 14 32.70 -2.45 49.61
N SER A 15 32.28 -1.42 48.89
CA SER A 15 32.64 -0.03 49.19
C SER A 15 31.50 0.90 48.75
N ALA A 16 30.94 1.63 49.70
CA ALA A 16 30.03 2.73 49.41
C ALA A 16 30.82 3.95 48.92
N GLY A 17 30.19 4.75 48.06
CA GLY A 17 30.72 6.02 47.56
C GLY A 17 29.63 6.73 46.78
N ALA A 18 29.02 7.74 47.39
CA ALA A 18 27.96 8.53 46.79
C ALA A 18 28.54 9.61 45.86
N THR A 19 27.84 9.95 44.77
CA THR A 19 27.38 11.33 44.44
C THR A 19 26.67 11.40 43.08
N SER A 20 25.73 12.35 42.99
CA SER A 20 25.05 12.88 41.78
C SER A 20 24.39 11.89 40.82
N ASP A 21 23.07 11.74 40.96
CA ASP A 21 22.16 11.23 39.93
C ASP A 21 21.91 12.27 38.81
N PRO A 22 22.04 11.87 37.53
CA PRO A 22 21.30 12.47 36.42
C PRO A 22 20.22 11.50 35.90
N LYS A 23 19.53 10.79 36.82
CA LYS A 23 18.80 9.55 36.49
C LYS A 23 17.26 9.62 36.61
N SER A 24 16.67 10.81 36.44
CA SER A 24 15.21 10.99 36.50
C SER A 24 14.56 11.35 35.15
N ALA A 25 15.27 11.99 34.21
CA ALA A 25 14.69 12.37 32.91
C ALA A 25 14.56 11.19 31.91
N ALA A 26 15.49 10.23 31.93
CA ALA A 26 15.50 9.12 30.96
C ALA A 26 14.43 8.05 31.23
N ALA A 27 13.94 7.94 32.47
CA ALA A 27 12.95 6.92 32.85
C ALA A 27 11.56 7.19 32.26
N ALA A 28 11.16 8.45 32.12
CA ALA A 28 9.87 8.84 31.55
C ALA A 28 9.72 8.41 30.08
N ASN A 29 10.79 8.53 29.29
CA ASN A 29 10.78 8.15 27.86
C ASN A 29 10.83 6.62 27.63
N SER A 30 11.28 5.84 28.62
CA SER A 30 11.30 4.36 28.58
C SER A 30 9.90 3.73 28.69
N LEU A 31 8.94 4.43 29.31
CA LEU A 31 7.56 3.95 29.46
C LEU A 31 6.71 4.23 28.20
N LEU A 32 7.01 5.29 27.45
CA LEU A 32 6.33 5.61 26.18
C LEU A 32 6.79 4.69 25.02
N SER A 33 8.03 4.18 25.07
CA SER A 33 8.63 3.39 24.00
C SER A 33 8.21 1.92 23.94
N ASN A 34 7.38 1.45 24.89
CA ASN A 34 6.92 0.06 24.98
C ASN A 34 5.40 -0.12 24.77
N LYS A 35 4.71 0.85 24.16
CA LYS A 35 3.30 0.67 23.76
C LYS A 35 3.16 -0.46 22.73
N VAL A 36 2.48 -1.53 23.13
CA VAL A 36 2.08 -2.61 22.22
C VAL A 36 0.90 -2.12 21.39
N PHE A 37 1.07 -2.07 20.08
CA PHE A 37 -0.03 -1.81 19.14
C PHE A 37 -1.12 -2.88 19.29
N SER A 38 -2.35 -2.45 19.55
CA SER A 38 -3.54 -3.30 19.48
C SER A 38 -3.86 -3.68 18.03
N LYS A 39 -4.86 -4.56 17.87
CA LYS A 39 -5.43 -4.90 16.55
C LYS A 39 -6.03 -3.66 15.87
N GLU A 40 -6.79 -2.88 16.61
CA GLU A 40 -7.41 -1.65 16.10
C GLU A 40 -6.36 -0.60 15.68
N ASP A 41 -5.26 -0.48 16.43
CA ASP A 41 -4.14 0.40 16.04
C ASP A 41 -3.46 -0.07 14.73
N GLU A 42 -3.41 -1.39 14.45
CA GLU A 42 -2.90 -1.91 13.17
C GLU A 42 -3.79 -1.49 11.98
N ILE A 43 -5.12 -1.59 12.13
CA ILE A 43 -6.08 -1.22 11.09
C ILE A 43 -6.05 0.29 10.84
N ASN A 44 -6.14 1.10 11.89
CA ASN A 44 -6.17 2.57 11.74
C ASN A 44 -4.84 3.14 11.24
N LEU A 45 -3.70 2.54 11.60
CA LEU A 45 -2.40 2.88 11.02
C LEU A 45 -2.36 2.60 9.50
N LEU A 46 -2.93 1.49 9.03
CA LEU A 46 -2.99 1.20 7.59
C LEU A 46 -3.99 2.09 6.85
N LYS A 47 -5.15 2.41 7.44
CA LYS A 47 -6.13 3.35 6.84
C LYS A 47 -5.51 4.74 6.67
N ALA A 48 -4.85 5.25 7.71
CA ALA A 48 -4.12 6.52 7.66
C ALA A 48 -2.98 6.52 6.61
N LEU A 49 -2.26 5.40 6.50
CA LEU A 49 -1.21 5.25 5.47
C LEU A 49 -1.80 5.23 4.05
N LEU A 50 -2.98 4.61 3.86
CA LEU A 50 -3.70 4.64 2.60
C LEU A 50 -4.19 6.05 2.24
N GLU A 51 -4.80 6.78 3.19
CA GLU A 51 -5.15 8.21 2.99
C GLU A 51 -3.92 9.06 2.64
N SER A 52 -2.80 8.87 3.32
CA SER A 52 -1.55 9.59 3.00
C SER A 52 -0.96 9.24 1.63
N THR A 53 -1.36 8.12 1.02
CA THR A 53 -0.91 7.74 -0.34
C THR A 53 -1.81 8.31 -1.43
N THR A 54 -3.05 8.72 -1.12
CA THR A 54 -3.93 9.45 -2.03
C THR A 54 -3.76 10.95 -1.89
N ASP A 55 -3.63 11.44 -0.65
CA ASP A 55 -3.60 12.87 -0.31
C ASP A 55 -2.43 13.18 0.65
N PRO A 56 -1.35 13.84 0.18
CA PRO A 56 -0.14 14.06 0.99
C PRO A 56 -0.33 15.04 2.16
N THR A 57 -1.52 15.63 2.30
CA THR A 57 -1.87 16.59 3.37
C THR A 57 -2.38 15.91 4.64
N VAL A 58 -2.72 14.61 4.59
CA VAL A 58 -3.28 13.88 5.75
C VAL A 58 -2.16 13.37 6.67
N SER A 59 -1.99 14.04 7.82
CA SER A 59 -1.10 13.57 8.89
C SER A 59 -1.72 12.38 9.63
N LEU A 60 -0.92 11.34 9.92
CA LEU A 60 -1.44 10.12 10.54
C LEU A 60 -2.07 10.40 11.93
N PRO A 61 -3.38 10.13 12.14
CA PRO A 61 -4.10 10.41 13.39
C PRO A 61 -3.85 9.36 14.48
N LEU A 62 -2.65 8.79 14.55
CA LEU A 62 -2.26 7.96 15.68
C LEU A 62 -1.82 8.90 16.82
N GLY A 63 -2.62 8.95 17.89
CA GLY A 63 -2.48 9.91 18.99
C GLY A 63 -1.07 9.96 19.60
N HIS A 64 -0.77 11.08 20.28
CA HIS A 64 0.58 11.58 20.69
C HIS A 64 1.43 10.67 21.62
N HIS A 65 1.12 9.37 21.72
CA HIS A 65 1.72 8.39 22.61
C HIS A 65 2.62 7.36 21.89
N VAL A 66 2.79 7.48 20.57
CA VAL A 66 3.65 6.58 19.77
C VAL A 66 4.69 7.42 19.03
N SER A 67 5.97 7.07 19.19
CA SER A 67 7.06 7.69 18.44
C SER A 67 7.00 7.33 16.97
N GLU A 68 7.30 8.28 16.10
CA GLU A 68 7.49 8.09 14.65
C GLU A 68 8.39 6.88 14.33
N THR A 69 9.44 6.65 15.12
CA THR A 69 10.33 5.49 14.97
C THR A 69 9.63 4.15 15.20
N GLN A 70 8.69 4.08 16.16
CA GLN A 70 7.86 2.91 16.40
C GLN A 70 6.82 2.72 15.29
N ILE A 71 6.25 3.82 14.78
CA ILE A 71 5.32 3.82 13.64
C ILE A 71 6.02 3.26 12.40
N ALA A 72 7.18 3.81 12.02
CA ALA A 72 7.97 3.34 10.89
C ALA A 72 8.39 1.86 11.05
N ALA A 73 8.83 1.45 12.24
CA ALA A 73 9.15 0.05 12.52
C ALA A 73 7.93 -0.88 12.44
N LYS A 74 6.74 -0.39 12.84
CA LYS A 74 5.47 -1.11 12.73
C LYS A 74 5.05 -1.27 11.28
N ILE A 75 5.04 -0.18 10.50
CA ILE A 75 4.74 -0.18 9.05
C ILE A 75 5.66 -1.17 8.33
N LYS A 76 6.98 -1.16 8.61
CA LYS A 76 7.93 -2.13 8.03
C LYS A 76 7.54 -3.58 8.33
N ARG A 77 7.25 -3.91 9.60
CA ARG A 77 6.80 -5.26 9.99
C ARG A 77 5.48 -5.66 9.34
N MET A 78 4.55 -4.72 9.16
CA MET A 78 3.27 -4.96 8.48
C MET A 78 3.47 -5.20 6.99
N LYS A 79 4.36 -4.45 6.32
CA LYS A 79 4.77 -4.70 4.93
C LYS A 79 5.39 -6.10 4.77
N GLU A 80 6.31 -6.48 5.64
CA GLU A 80 6.90 -7.84 5.65
C GLU A 80 5.85 -8.93 5.90
N ARG A 81 4.87 -8.70 6.80
CA ARG A 81 3.74 -9.62 7.04
C ARG A 81 2.90 -9.75 5.77
N TYR A 82 2.50 -8.64 5.15
CA TYR A 82 1.73 -8.61 3.90
C TYR A 82 2.41 -9.44 2.80
N HIS A 83 3.72 -9.27 2.57
CA HIS A 83 4.44 -10.03 1.54
C HIS A 83 4.48 -11.54 1.83
N LYS A 84 4.49 -11.95 3.11
CA LYS A 84 4.38 -13.36 3.52
C LYS A 84 2.95 -13.92 3.33
N LEU A 85 1.93 -13.12 3.61
CA LEU A 85 0.52 -13.47 3.36
C LEU A 85 0.21 -13.55 1.85
N ALA A 86 0.73 -12.64 1.04
CA ALA A 86 0.55 -12.63 -0.41
C ALA A 86 1.15 -13.87 -1.09
N LYS A 87 2.28 -14.39 -0.56
CA LYS A 87 2.86 -15.68 -0.99
C LYS A 87 2.13 -16.91 -0.45
N SER A 88 1.48 -16.80 0.71
CA SER A 88 0.84 -17.92 1.40
C SER A 88 -0.44 -17.47 2.12
N LYS A 89 -1.57 -17.50 1.41
CA LYS A 89 -2.89 -17.09 1.94
C LYS A 89 -3.33 -17.94 3.14
N SER A 90 -2.79 -19.15 3.30
CA SER A 90 -3.04 -20.07 4.43
C SER A 90 -2.66 -19.53 5.83
N ARG A 91 -2.07 -18.35 5.90
CA ARG A 91 -1.76 -17.65 7.15
C ARG A 91 -2.83 -16.63 7.59
N ILE A 92 -3.81 -16.31 6.74
CA ILE A 92 -4.97 -15.49 7.10
C ILE A 92 -5.93 -16.41 7.87
N LYS A 93 -6.00 -16.26 9.19
CA LYS A 93 -6.80 -17.12 10.09
C LYS A 93 -7.86 -16.39 10.89
N THR A 94 -7.79 -15.06 10.93
CA THR A 94 -8.71 -14.21 11.69
C THR A 94 -9.22 -13.08 10.81
N ALA A 95 -10.43 -12.59 11.08
CA ALA A 95 -11.00 -11.44 10.35
C ALA A 95 -10.06 -10.22 10.38
N HIS A 96 -9.38 -9.99 11.52
CA HIS A 96 -8.33 -8.97 11.64
C HIS A 96 -7.17 -9.15 10.64
N ASP A 97 -6.67 -10.37 10.49
CA ASP A 97 -5.59 -10.64 9.51
C ASP A 97 -6.08 -10.45 8.07
N GLU A 98 -7.38 -10.68 7.81
CA GLU A 98 -8.00 -10.45 6.52
C GLU A 98 -8.14 -8.94 6.22
N GLU A 99 -8.69 -8.15 7.13
CA GLU A 99 -8.78 -6.69 6.99
C GLU A 99 -7.41 -6.04 6.79
N VAL A 100 -6.43 -6.42 7.64
CA VAL A 100 -5.04 -5.96 7.51
C VAL A 100 -4.45 -6.36 6.15
N TYR A 101 -4.76 -7.57 5.65
CA TYR A 101 -4.30 -8.01 4.33
C TYR A 101 -4.99 -7.24 3.19
N GLN A 102 -6.29 -6.98 3.27
CA GLN A 102 -7.05 -6.25 2.26
C GLN A 102 -6.54 -4.81 2.13
N ILE A 103 -6.38 -4.08 3.24
CA ILE A 103 -5.88 -2.70 3.22
C ILE A 103 -4.40 -2.68 2.75
N ALA A 104 -3.55 -3.58 3.27
CA ALA A 104 -2.15 -3.66 2.83
C ALA A 104 -2.00 -4.05 1.34
N ARG A 105 -2.98 -4.78 0.77
CA ARG A 105 -3.04 -5.08 -0.67
C ARG A 105 -3.35 -3.83 -1.51
N LEU A 106 -4.13 -2.87 -0.99
CA LEU A 106 -4.37 -1.61 -1.70
C LEU A 106 -3.10 -0.73 -1.73
N ILE A 107 -2.32 -0.73 -0.64
CA ILE A 107 -1.11 0.11 -0.49
C ILE A 107 0.11 -0.50 -1.20
N TRP A 108 0.35 -1.81 -1.08
CA TRP A 108 1.56 -2.47 -1.58
C TRP A 108 1.33 -3.60 -2.57
N GLY A 109 0.07 -3.93 -2.88
CA GLY A 109 -0.23 -4.93 -3.89
C GLY A 109 0.07 -4.40 -5.28
N LYS A 110 0.57 -5.29 -6.15
CA LYS A 110 0.54 -5.03 -7.59
C LYS A 110 -0.93 -4.92 -7.99
N GLN A 111 -1.35 -3.74 -8.41
CA GLN A 111 -2.70 -3.50 -8.94
C GLN A 111 -2.83 -4.20 -10.31
N ALA A 112 -3.01 -5.52 -10.28
CA ALA A 112 -3.59 -6.23 -11.41
C ALA A 112 -4.96 -5.60 -11.66
N LYS A 113 -5.15 -5.10 -12.90
CA LYS A 113 -6.31 -4.32 -13.38
C LYS A 113 -7.60 -4.65 -12.59
N LYS A 114 -8.08 -3.66 -11.83
CA LYS A 114 -9.23 -3.69 -10.89
C LYS A 114 -10.07 -4.99 -10.93
N PRO A 115 -9.96 -5.92 -9.97
CA PRO A 115 -11.08 -6.81 -9.70
C PRO A 115 -12.28 -5.96 -9.25
N ALA A 116 -13.48 -6.35 -9.68
CA ALA A 116 -14.72 -5.60 -9.46
C ALA A 116 -14.99 -5.23 -7.98
N PRO A 117 -15.72 -4.13 -7.71
CA PRO A 117 -16.00 -3.69 -6.35
C PRO A 117 -16.79 -4.75 -5.57
N LEU A 118 -16.17 -5.32 -4.53
CA LEU A 118 -16.85 -6.23 -3.61
C LEU A 118 -17.79 -5.43 -2.70
N MET A 119 -19.05 -5.33 -3.12
CA MET A 119 -20.16 -5.11 -2.20
C MET A 119 -20.24 -6.30 -1.24
N VAL A 120 -19.61 -6.18 -0.07
CA VAL A 120 -19.88 -7.10 1.04
C VAL A 120 -21.27 -6.78 1.57
N LYS A 121 -22.27 -7.52 1.09
CA LYS A 121 -23.59 -7.56 1.71
C LYS A 121 -23.44 -8.12 3.12
N ILE A 122 -23.91 -7.35 4.09
CA ILE A 122 -24.19 -7.87 5.42
C ILE A 122 -25.49 -8.68 5.31
N SER A 123 -25.40 -9.99 5.49
CA SER A 123 -26.57 -10.84 5.75
C SER A 123 -26.17 -11.99 6.66
N GLU A 124 -26.76 -11.99 7.83
CA GLU A 124 -26.54 -12.87 8.97
C GLU A 124 -27.39 -14.14 8.86
N THR A 125 -26.96 -15.26 9.49
CA THR A 125 -27.72 -16.52 9.67
C THR A 125 -27.98 -17.35 8.38
N THR A 126 -28.10 -18.69 8.34
CA THR A 126 -28.08 -19.77 9.37
C THR A 126 -27.40 -21.03 8.77
N ALA A 127 -27.09 -22.05 9.58
CA ALA A 127 -26.35 -23.26 9.19
C ALA A 127 -27.20 -24.39 8.57
N GLU A 128 -26.58 -25.15 7.65
CA GLU A 128 -26.63 -26.62 7.44
C GLU A 128 -25.66 -26.89 6.25
N GLU A 129 -24.49 -27.49 6.43
CA GLU A 129 -24.25 -28.94 6.58
C GLU A 129 -24.83 -29.81 5.45
N THR A 130 -24.08 -29.93 4.34
CA THR A 130 -23.84 -31.23 3.69
C THR A 130 -22.66 -31.16 2.72
N SER A 131 -21.81 -32.17 2.80
CA SER A 131 -20.69 -32.53 1.92
C SER A 131 -20.70 -34.07 1.88
N PRO A 132 -19.98 -34.79 0.99
CA PRO A 132 -19.19 -34.35 -0.17
C PRO A 132 -19.59 -35.08 -1.48
N GLU A 133 -19.06 -34.65 -2.63
CA GLU A 133 -18.49 -35.63 -3.56
C GLU A 133 -17.32 -35.05 -4.39
N ILE A 134 -16.46 -35.95 -4.84
CA ILE A 134 -15.15 -35.72 -5.46
C ILE A 134 -15.31 -35.79 -6.98
N GLU A 135 -14.63 -34.96 -7.77
CA GLU A 135 -13.84 -35.45 -8.92
C GLU A 135 -12.83 -34.45 -9.53
N LYS A 136 -11.59 -34.96 -9.68
CA LYS A 136 -10.59 -34.73 -10.74
C LYS A 136 -10.03 -33.33 -11.06
N LEU A 137 -8.76 -33.20 -10.69
CA LEU A 137 -7.70 -32.51 -11.45
C LEU A 137 -7.70 -32.87 -12.95
N PRO A 138 -7.12 -31.99 -13.78
CA PRO A 138 -5.99 -32.45 -14.58
C PRO A 138 -4.68 -31.69 -14.30
N ASP A 139 -3.56 -32.43 -14.36
CA ASP A 139 -2.19 -31.92 -14.45
C ASP A 139 -1.88 -31.29 -15.83
N GLY A 140 -0.76 -30.56 -15.91
CA GLY A 140 -0.23 -29.93 -17.11
C GLY A 140 0.07 -28.45 -16.85
N GLU A 141 1.23 -28.10 -16.29
CA GLU A 141 2.48 -27.90 -17.05
C GLU A 141 2.30 -26.97 -18.27
N ASP A 142 2.69 -25.70 -18.14
CA ASP A 142 3.79 -25.17 -18.96
C ASP A 142 4.42 -23.91 -18.33
N LEU A 143 5.72 -23.74 -18.53
CA LEU A 143 6.53 -22.60 -18.11
C LEU A 143 6.41 -21.47 -19.12
N GLY A 144 5.36 -20.67 -18.99
CA GLY A 144 5.19 -19.41 -19.71
C GLY A 144 6.18 -18.31 -19.28
N GLU A 145 7.49 -18.55 -19.41
CA GLU A 145 8.50 -17.50 -19.43
C GLU A 145 8.27 -16.61 -20.67
N ASN A 146 7.36 -15.64 -20.56
CA ASN A 146 7.42 -14.44 -21.39
C ASN A 146 8.63 -13.61 -20.95
N ALA A 147 9.81 -14.12 -21.29
CA ALA A 147 10.94 -13.26 -21.61
C ALA A 147 10.44 -12.31 -22.71
N GLU A 148 10.21 -11.06 -22.34
CA GLU A 148 9.90 -10.01 -23.30
C GLU A 148 11.06 -9.98 -24.30
N LYS A 149 10.83 -10.52 -25.49
CA LYS A 149 11.75 -10.35 -26.61
C LYS A 149 11.82 -8.85 -26.85
N GLU A 150 12.94 -8.29 -26.43
CA GLU A 150 13.50 -7.01 -26.87
C GLU A 150 13.81 -7.11 -28.36
N ASN A 151 12.74 -7.25 -29.16
CA ASN A 151 12.78 -6.89 -30.56
C ASN A 151 13.07 -5.39 -30.54
N GLY A 152 14.31 -5.03 -30.89
CA GLY A 152 14.68 -3.64 -31.13
C GLY A 152 13.81 -3.09 -32.24
N ASP A 153 12.70 -2.46 -31.86
CA ASP A 153 12.04 -1.46 -32.69
C ASP A 153 13.14 -0.44 -33.00
N ALA A 154 13.41 -0.26 -34.29
CA ALA A 154 14.57 0.51 -34.71
C ALA A 154 14.48 1.91 -34.13
N THR A 155 15.63 2.56 -33.93
CA THR A 155 15.72 3.98 -33.54
C THR A 155 15.29 4.91 -34.69
N GLY A 156 14.12 4.64 -35.27
CA GLY A 156 13.36 5.58 -36.07
C GLY A 156 12.85 6.68 -35.15
N GLU A 157 12.93 7.92 -35.64
CA GLU A 157 12.41 9.07 -34.93
C GLU A 157 10.89 8.93 -34.79
N VAL A 158 10.40 8.65 -33.59
CA VAL A 158 8.96 8.53 -33.35
C VAL A 158 8.31 9.91 -33.41
N ASP A 159 7.36 10.08 -34.33
CA ASP A 159 6.54 11.28 -34.39
C ASP A 159 5.59 11.34 -33.19
N LEU A 160 5.77 12.35 -32.35
CA LEU A 160 4.92 12.59 -31.19
C LEU A 160 3.55 13.18 -31.59
N GLY A 161 3.39 13.68 -32.82
CA GLY A 161 2.10 14.18 -33.33
C GLY A 161 0.99 13.12 -33.36
N ALA A 162 1.34 11.84 -33.40
CA ALA A 162 0.39 10.72 -33.32
C ALA A 162 -0.18 10.49 -31.90
N PHE A 163 0.39 11.11 -30.86
CA PHE A 163 0.05 10.84 -29.45
C PHE A 163 -0.40 12.12 -28.69
N PRO A 164 -1.43 12.83 -29.18
CA PRO A 164 -1.77 14.18 -28.69
C PRO A 164 -2.16 14.22 -27.21
N TYR A 165 -2.95 13.25 -26.73
CA TYR A 165 -3.40 13.21 -25.33
C TYR A 165 -2.22 13.07 -24.34
N LEU A 166 -1.24 12.24 -24.69
CA LEU A 166 -0.03 12.06 -23.89
C LEU A 166 0.87 13.30 -23.92
N VAL A 167 1.02 13.95 -25.09
CA VAL A 167 1.85 15.16 -25.23
C VAL A 167 1.23 16.34 -24.50
N GLU A 168 -0.06 16.59 -24.68
CA GLU A 168 -0.80 17.69 -24.02
C GLU A 168 -0.71 17.57 -22.50
N GLN A 169 -0.98 16.37 -21.96
CA GLN A 169 -0.92 16.14 -20.52
C GLN A 169 0.50 16.29 -19.95
N MET A 170 1.52 15.88 -20.69
CA MET A 170 2.91 16.10 -20.27
C MET A 170 3.30 17.59 -20.34
N ALA A 171 2.82 18.33 -21.35
CA ALA A 171 3.07 19.77 -21.47
C ALA A 171 2.45 20.56 -20.29
N VAL A 172 1.27 20.18 -19.81
CA VAL A 172 0.63 20.76 -18.61
C VAL A 172 1.44 20.47 -17.34
N ASN A 173 1.97 19.25 -17.18
CA ASN A 173 2.72 18.85 -15.98
C ASN A 173 4.19 19.33 -15.98
N PHE A 174 4.79 19.56 -17.15
CA PHE A 174 6.19 19.95 -17.33
C PHE A 174 6.33 21.29 -18.08
N THR A 175 5.54 22.28 -17.65
CA THR A 175 5.55 23.63 -18.25
C THR A 175 6.96 24.24 -18.27
N GLY A 176 7.37 24.71 -19.45
CA GLY A 176 8.68 25.34 -19.66
C GLY A 176 9.88 24.39 -19.72
N ASN A 177 9.68 23.07 -19.82
CA ASN A 177 10.77 22.09 -19.90
C ASN A 177 10.51 21.02 -20.98
N ASP A 178 11.15 21.16 -22.15
CA ASP A 178 10.95 20.24 -23.28
C ASP A 178 11.63 18.86 -23.12
N MET A 179 12.33 18.60 -22.01
CA MET A 179 13.00 17.30 -21.76
C MET A 179 12.03 16.11 -21.75
N TYR A 180 10.74 16.32 -21.43
CA TYR A 180 9.75 15.23 -21.54
C TYR A 180 9.55 14.77 -22.99
N LEU A 181 9.66 15.66 -23.99
CA LEU A 181 9.55 15.29 -25.40
C LEU A 181 10.71 14.36 -25.82
N MET A 182 11.92 14.63 -25.33
CA MET A 182 13.07 13.74 -25.54
C MET A 182 12.87 12.39 -24.83
N GLY A 183 12.35 12.40 -23.60
CA GLY A 183 12.00 11.19 -22.86
C GLY A 183 10.93 10.35 -23.55
N LEU A 184 9.87 10.98 -24.08
CA LEU A 184 8.81 10.31 -24.84
C LEU A 184 9.36 9.66 -26.11
N ARG A 185 10.17 10.37 -26.90
CA ARG A 185 10.79 9.83 -28.13
C ARG A 185 11.65 8.58 -27.89
N GLN A 186 12.21 8.40 -26.69
CA GLN A 186 12.99 7.21 -26.31
C GLN A 186 12.12 5.99 -25.93
N LEU A 187 10.81 6.13 -25.71
CA LEU A 187 9.96 5.03 -25.24
C LEU A 187 9.52 4.05 -26.34
N GLY A 188 9.68 4.41 -27.62
CA GLY A 188 9.26 3.62 -28.77
C GLY A 188 7.76 3.70 -29.06
N SER A 189 7.42 3.46 -30.34
CA SER A 189 6.07 3.64 -30.91
C SER A 189 4.97 2.92 -30.11
N ARG A 190 5.12 1.60 -29.96
CA ARG A 190 4.18 0.69 -29.29
C ARG A 190 3.90 1.05 -27.83
N LYS A 191 4.89 1.62 -27.11
CA LYS A 191 4.73 2.00 -25.71
C LYS A 191 4.02 3.34 -25.57
N LEU A 192 4.32 4.29 -26.46
CA LEU A 192 3.63 5.58 -26.55
C LEU A 192 2.15 5.38 -26.91
N GLU A 193 1.85 4.49 -27.84
CA GLU A 193 0.48 4.09 -28.21
C GLU A 193 -0.33 3.62 -27.00
N GLY A 194 0.17 2.60 -26.29
CA GLY A 194 -0.51 2.07 -25.09
C GLY A 194 -0.62 3.07 -23.93
N MET A 195 0.30 4.04 -23.81
CA MET A 195 0.18 5.13 -22.85
C MET A 195 -0.84 6.19 -23.29
N ASN A 196 -0.88 6.52 -24.58
CA ASN A 196 -1.81 7.50 -25.17
C ASN A 196 -3.26 6.99 -25.12
N GLU A 197 -3.50 5.71 -25.37
CA GLU A 197 -4.82 5.07 -25.17
C GLU A 197 -5.28 5.14 -23.70
N GLN A 198 -4.39 4.88 -22.75
CA GLN A 198 -4.70 4.98 -21.32
C GLN A 198 -5.06 6.41 -20.91
N TRP A 199 -4.30 7.41 -21.39
CA TRP A 199 -4.63 8.81 -21.15
C TRP A 199 -5.94 9.22 -21.81
N LYS A 200 -6.21 8.78 -23.04
CA LYS A 200 -7.50 9.03 -23.72
C LYS A 200 -8.67 8.50 -22.90
N GLY A 201 -8.58 7.26 -22.41
CA GLY A 201 -9.63 6.66 -21.56
C GLY A 201 -9.85 7.43 -20.25
N LEU A 202 -8.79 7.89 -19.60
CA LEU A 202 -8.90 8.74 -18.40
C LEU A 202 -9.56 10.10 -18.70
N MET A 203 -9.24 10.73 -19.84
CA MET A 203 -9.87 11.99 -20.25
C MET A 203 -11.37 11.80 -20.58
N GLU A 204 -11.76 10.65 -21.15
CA GLU A 204 -13.17 10.30 -21.36
C GLU A 204 -13.91 10.09 -20.02
N GLU A 205 -13.32 9.36 -19.07
CA GLU A 205 -13.87 9.19 -17.71
C GLU A 205 -14.00 10.54 -16.95
N GLU A 206 -13.02 11.43 -17.08
CA GLU A 206 -13.05 12.77 -16.46
C GLU A 206 -14.13 13.66 -17.10
N ALA A 207 -14.27 13.65 -18.43
CA ALA A 207 -15.30 14.40 -19.14
C ALA A 207 -16.71 13.96 -18.72
N GLU A 208 -16.95 12.65 -18.56
CA GLU A 208 -18.21 12.14 -18.00
C GLU A 208 -18.47 12.64 -16.57
N PHE A 209 -17.44 12.65 -15.72
CA PHE A 209 -17.56 13.12 -14.34
C PHE A 209 -17.88 14.62 -14.27
N ILE A 210 -17.22 15.43 -15.10
CA ILE A 210 -17.50 16.87 -15.23
C ILE A 210 -18.92 17.11 -15.73
N ALA A 211 -19.41 16.34 -16.70
CA ALA A 211 -20.78 16.44 -17.20
C ALA A 211 -21.82 16.12 -16.12
N LYS A 212 -21.64 15.03 -15.36
CA LYS A 212 -22.52 14.67 -14.22
C LYS A 212 -22.51 15.74 -13.13
N LYS A 213 -21.33 16.29 -12.81
CA LYS A 213 -21.18 17.42 -11.86
C LYS A 213 -21.91 18.68 -12.35
N ALA A 214 -21.84 19.00 -13.64
CA ALA A 214 -22.54 20.14 -14.21
C ALA A 214 -24.07 19.96 -14.19
N GLN A 215 -24.59 18.76 -14.47
CA GLN A 215 -26.01 18.42 -14.35
C GLN A 215 -26.52 18.64 -12.91
N PHE A 216 -25.81 18.10 -11.91
CA PHE A 216 -26.16 18.29 -10.50
C PHE A 216 -26.21 19.77 -10.07
N TYR A 217 -25.28 20.61 -10.55
CA TYR A 217 -25.35 22.05 -10.29
C TYR A 217 -26.56 22.74 -10.95
N GLN A 218 -27.02 22.28 -12.12
CA GLN A 218 -28.23 22.80 -12.75
C GLN A 218 -29.49 22.39 -11.97
N GLU A 219 -29.58 21.13 -11.51
CA GLU A 219 -30.66 20.64 -10.66
C GLU A 219 -30.74 21.43 -9.34
N LEU A 220 -29.60 21.62 -8.66
CA LEU A 220 -29.51 22.38 -7.42
C LEU A 220 -29.95 23.84 -7.63
N LYS A 221 -29.52 24.47 -8.73
CA LYS A 221 -29.94 25.84 -9.09
C LYS A 221 -31.44 25.92 -9.37
N ALA A 222 -32.02 24.94 -10.06
CA ALA A 222 -33.45 24.87 -10.31
C ALA A 222 -34.25 24.68 -9.01
N ALA A 223 -33.83 23.76 -8.14
CA ALA A 223 -34.47 23.51 -6.85
C ALA A 223 -34.47 24.73 -5.92
N LEU A 224 -33.41 25.55 -5.95
CA LEU A 224 -33.36 26.82 -5.23
C LEU A 224 -34.27 27.89 -5.87
N ALA A 225 -34.41 27.91 -7.20
CA ALA A 225 -35.28 28.85 -7.89
C ALA A 225 -36.77 28.60 -7.62
N PHE A 226 -37.19 27.34 -7.43
CA PHE A 226 -38.57 26.97 -7.07
C PHE A 226 -38.97 27.29 -5.62
N LYS A 227 -38.05 27.80 -4.79
CA LYS A 227 -38.28 28.04 -3.35
C LYS A 227 -38.49 29.52 -3.00
N ASN A 228 -38.51 30.41 -3.99
CA ASN A 228 -38.83 31.84 -3.89
C ASN A 228 -40.05 32.18 -4.75
#